data_AF-S2KFA2-F1
#
_entry.id   AF-S2KFA2-F1
#
_cell.length_a   1.000
_cell.length_b   1.000
_cell.length_c   1.000
_cell.angle_alpha   90.00
_cell.angle_beta   90.00
_cell.angle_gamma   90.00
#
_symmetry.space_group_name_H-M   'P 1'
#
loop_
_entity.id
_entity.type
_entity.pdbx_description
1 polymer ?
#
loop_
_entity_poly.entity_id
_entity_poly.type
_entity_poly.pdbx_seq_one_letter_code
_entity_poly.pdbx_strand_id
1 'polypeptide(L)'
;MNPSDVMPDIELEALLPRLEERVAQAELRPVHGRVRRIRGLLVHASVGGTGIGELCFLRDPLSGRRVAAEVIGFEDEDAILSPIGDLQGMSTRAEVIATGAPQGVPVGEALLGRVISPLGTFVDGAPDPDDDSLSEYPVHAEPPEPLSRQLIQHPLSLGIRAIDGLLTVARGQRLGIFGEPGVGKSSLLSAIVHGSEADVIVLGLIGERGREVRELLDVQLGAEARRRTVCVVATSDRPAIERARAAMVATSVAEYFRDQGRDVLLLVDSITRFARAQREIGLAAGEPPTRRGFPPSFFAALPRLLERAGPGPSGSITALYTVLTEGDGTLDPVAEEARAILDGHIMLSADLARRDHFPAIDVLASRSRLMEAVASKEHRQHAGQMRDLLARYQDIELLIQVGEYREGSDARTDEAVRKHATIEAFLRQPSHEASRLEETQRRMSEIVS
;
A
#
# COMPACT_ATOMS: atom_id res chain seq x y z
N MET A 1 48.50 -27.50 -4.97
CA MET A 1 47.86 -26.30 -4.41
C MET A 1 47.73 -25.31 -5.54
N ASN A 2 46.50 -25.02 -5.96
CA ASN A 2 46.25 -24.07 -7.05
C ASN A 2 46.41 -22.63 -6.52
N PRO A 3 47.13 -21.74 -7.21
CA PRO A 3 47.32 -20.36 -6.82
C PRO A 3 46.21 -19.47 -7.39
N SER A 4 44.94 -19.77 -7.09
CA SER A 4 43.79 -19.05 -7.65
C SER A 4 42.93 -18.33 -6.61
N ASP A 5 43.42 -18.14 -5.38
CA ASP A 5 42.80 -17.24 -4.40
C ASP A 5 43.50 -15.87 -4.44
N VAL A 6 43.40 -15.18 -5.57
CA VAL A 6 43.70 -13.74 -5.63
C VAL A 6 42.43 -13.04 -5.17
N MET A 7 42.46 -12.47 -3.96
CA MET A 7 41.44 -11.53 -3.52
C MET A 7 41.28 -10.45 -4.59
N PRO A 8 40.05 -10.01 -4.93
CA PRO A 8 39.88 -8.92 -5.89
C PRO A 8 40.72 -7.73 -5.43
N ASP A 9 41.52 -7.15 -6.34
CA ASP A 9 42.24 -5.90 -6.12
C ASP A 9 41.21 -4.81 -5.89
N ILE A 10 40.83 -4.62 -4.63
CA ILE A 10 40.02 -3.50 -4.19
C ILE A 10 40.91 -2.27 -4.35
N GLU A 11 40.64 -1.43 -5.35
CA GLU A 11 41.36 -0.19 -5.58
C GLU A 11 41.20 0.72 -4.35
N LEU A 12 42.23 0.72 -3.50
CA LEU A 12 42.26 1.47 -2.24
C LEU A 12 42.01 2.97 -2.47
N GLU A 13 42.43 3.49 -3.62
CA GLU A 13 42.22 4.87 -4.06
C GLU A 13 40.74 5.23 -4.25
N ALA A 14 39.89 4.28 -4.64
CA ALA A 14 38.44 4.49 -4.77
C ALA A 14 37.70 4.42 -3.42
N LEU A 15 38.25 3.66 -2.45
CA LEU A 15 37.66 3.51 -1.11
C LEU A 15 38.04 4.64 -0.15
N LEU A 16 39.24 5.19 -0.26
CA LEU A 16 39.77 6.21 0.65
C LEU A 16 38.84 7.41 0.84
N PRO A 17 38.31 8.06 -0.22
CA PRO A 17 37.37 9.17 -0.07
C PRO A 17 36.09 8.80 0.69
N ARG A 18 35.53 7.59 0.43
CA ARG A 18 34.32 7.09 1.11
C ARG A 18 34.60 6.79 2.59
N LEU A 19 35.79 6.27 2.90
CA LEU A 19 36.20 6.00 4.29
C LEU A 19 36.46 7.30 5.05
N GLU A 20 37.09 8.29 4.43
CA GLU A 20 37.29 9.63 5.02
C GLU A 20 35.96 10.32 5.30
N GLU A 21 35.01 10.27 4.38
CA GLU A 21 33.66 10.79 4.56
C GLU A 21 32.92 10.07 5.71
N ARG A 22 33.00 8.74 5.76
CA ARG A 22 32.41 7.94 6.85
C ARG A 22 33.02 8.23 8.21
N VAL A 23 34.34 8.44 8.28
CA VAL A 23 35.03 8.80 9.53
C VAL A 23 34.67 10.23 9.94
N ALA A 24 34.54 11.16 9.00
CA ALA A 24 34.14 12.53 9.28
C ALA A 24 32.70 12.63 9.81
N GLN A 25 31.81 11.73 9.38
CA GLN A 25 30.43 11.61 9.86
C GLN A 25 30.29 10.69 11.09
N ALA A 26 31.36 10.04 11.55
CA ALA A 26 31.29 9.11 12.68
C ALA A 26 31.07 9.85 14.00
N GLU A 27 29.97 9.54 14.69
CA GLU A 27 29.74 10.04 16.04
C GLU A 27 30.69 9.35 17.03
N LEU A 28 31.71 10.07 17.46
CA LEU A 28 32.76 9.55 18.36
C LEU A 28 32.26 9.29 19.80
N ARG A 29 31.05 9.74 20.15
CA ARG A 29 30.39 9.51 21.44
C ARG A 29 28.89 9.27 21.24
N PRO A 30 28.48 8.04 20.88
CA PRO A 30 27.06 7.70 20.83
C PRO A 30 26.41 7.96 22.19
N VAL A 31 25.19 8.48 22.20
CA VAL A 31 24.45 8.67 23.44
C VAL A 31 23.91 7.32 23.90
N HIS A 32 24.51 6.78 24.97
CA HIS A 32 24.10 5.52 25.57
C HIS A 32 23.10 5.77 26.70
N GLY A 33 21.92 5.19 26.55
CA GLY A 33 20.93 5.04 27.59
C GLY A 33 20.88 3.63 28.17
N ARG A 34 19.96 3.42 29.11
CA ARG A 34 19.69 2.09 29.69
C ARG A 34 18.19 1.83 29.75
N VAL A 35 17.82 0.58 29.48
CA VAL A 35 16.45 0.11 29.68
C VAL A 35 16.15 0.10 31.18
N ARG A 36 15.21 0.95 31.61
CA ARG A 36 14.73 0.96 33.00
C ARG A 36 13.68 -0.12 33.22
N ARG A 37 12.79 -0.31 32.24
CA ARG A 37 11.74 -1.34 32.34
C ARG A 37 11.15 -1.71 30.98
N ILE A 38 10.62 -2.92 30.89
CA ILE A 38 9.83 -3.42 29.76
C ILE A 38 8.39 -3.67 30.27
N ARG A 39 7.38 -3.00 29.70
CA ARG A 39 5.95 -3.22 30.00
C ARG A 39 5.22 -3.63 28.74
N GLY A 40 4.86 -4.91 28.66
CA GLY A 40 4.19 -5.45 27.48
C GLY A 40 5.06 -5.24 26.24
N LEU A 41 4.57 -4.40 25.32
CA LEU A 41 5.24 -4.09 24.06
C LEU A 41 6.11 -2.82 24.10
N LEU A 42 6.17 -2.11 25.23
CA LEU A 42 6.91 -0.85 25.36
C LEU A 42 8.13 -1.00 26.26
N VAL A 43 9.16 -0.23 25.92
CA VAL A 43 10.42 -0.16 26.66
C VAL A 43 10.58 1.25 27.20
N HIS A 44 10.68 1.39 28.51
CA HIS A 44 11.03 2.64 29.17
C HIS A 44 12.55 2.68 29.34
N ALA A 45 13.16 3.74 28.82
CA ALA A 45 14.59 3.90 28.86
C ALA A 45 14.98 5.30 29.33
N SER A 46 16.07 5.35 30.09
CA SER A 46 16.74 6.59 30.38
C SER A 46 17.79 6.80 29.31
N VAL A 47 17.51 7.73 28.40
CA VAL A 47 18.39 8.12 27.30
C VAL A 47 18.25 9.63 27.13
N GLY A 48 19.37 10.35 27.17
CA GLY A 48 19.36 11.81 27.07
C GLY A 48 19.34 12.27 25.63
N GLY A 49 18.78 13.45 25.37
CA GLY A 49 18.92 14.15 24.08
C GLY A 49 18.16 13.53 22.90
N THR A 50 17.41 12.44 23.10
CA THR A 50 16.62 11.82 22.01
C THR A 50 15.33 12.58 21.72
N GLY A 51 14.90 12.57 20.46
CA GLY A 51 13.63 13.14 20.01
C GLY A 51 12.53 12.10 19.75
N ILE A 52 11.26 12.53 19.67
CA ILE A 52 10.16 11.67 19.17
C ILE A 52 10.42 11.32 17.71
N GLY A 53 10.25 10.04 17.36
CA GLY A 53 10.50 9.49 16.02
C GLY A 53 11.94 9.04 15.79
N GLU A 54 12.84 9.28 16.75
CA GLU A 54 14.23 8.88 16.64
C GLU A 54 14.38 7.36 16.72
N LEU A 55 15.19 6.81 15.81
CA LEU A 55 15.56 5.41 15.83
C LEU A 55 16.61 5.16 16.90
N CYS A 56 16.39 4.13 17.70
CA CYS A 56 17.28 3.64 18.73
C CYS A 56 17.54 2.15 18.53
N PHE A 57 18.63 1.66 19.09
CA PHE A 57 18.92 0.23 19.14
C PHE A 57 19.04 -0.25 20.58
N LEU A 58 18.20 -1.21 20.94
CA LEU A 58 18.30 -1.97 22.17
C LEU A 58 19.36 -3.05 21.96
N ARG A 59 20.45 -2.99 22.72
CA ARG A 59 21.55 -3.96 22.63
C ARG A 59 21.72 -4.69 23.96
N ASP A 60 21.62 -6.02 23.94
CA ASP A 60 22.04 -6.81 25.09
C ASP A 60 23.57 -6.99 25.07
N PRO A 61 24.29 -6.52 26.10
CA PRO A 61 25.74 -6.62 26.15
C PRO A 61 26.28 -8.07 26.25
N LEU A 62 25.48 -9.07 26.66
CA LEU A 62 25.97 -10.47 26.69
C LEU A 62 25.75 -11.21 25.39
N SER A 63 24.51 -11.26 24.92
CA SER A 63 24.19 -11.99 23.69
C SER A 63 24.63 -11.25 22.43
N GLY A 64 24.89 -9.95 22.53
CA GLY A 64 25.12 -9.08 21.38
C GLY A 64 23.86 -8.83 20.55
N ARG A 65 22.70 -9.39 20.95
CA ARG A 65 21.43 -9.22 20.25
C ARG A 65 21.06 -7.75 20.22
N ARG A 66 20.66 -7.30 19.03
CA ARG A 66 20.27 -5.93 18.73
C ARG A 66 18.84 -5.90 18.20
N VAL A 67 18.01 -5.02 18.74
CA VAL A 67 16.62 -4.81 18.34
C VAL A 67 16.43 -3.33 18.07
N ALA A 68 15.93 -2.98 16.89
CA ALA A 68 15.56 -1.60 16.59
C ALA A 68 14.37 -1.17 17.44
N ALA A 69 14.29 0.09 17.85
CA ALA A 69 13.17 0.65 18.56
C ALA A 69 13.04 2.13 18.23
N GLU A 70 11.84 2.68 18.29
CA GLU A 70 11.60 4.10 18.01
C GLU A 70 11.07 4.80 19.25
N VAL A 71 11.52 6.03 19.48
CA VAL A 71 10.97 6.88 20.54
C VAL A 71 9.58 7.33 20.14
N ILE A 72 8.55 6.85 20.84
CA ILE A 72 7.15 7.21 20.57
C ILE A 72 6.61 8.27 21.53
N GLY A 73 7.34 8.59 22.59
CA GLY A 73 6.94 9.59 23.57
C GLY A 73 7.85 9.62 24.80
N PHE A 74 7.44 10.41 25.79
CA PHE A 74 8.13 10.57 27.06
C PHE A 74 7.11 10.53 28.19
N GLU A 75 7.45 9.85 29.27
CA GLU A 75 6.69 9.85 30.52
C GLU A 75 7.68 10.11 31.67
N ASP A 76 7.40 11.15 32.44
CA ASP A 76 8.33 11.71 33.44
C ASP A 76 9.71 12.03 32.82
N GLU A 77 10.76 11.31 33.21
CA GLU A 77 12.14 11.44 32.70
C GLU A 77 12.55 10.28 31.78
N ASP A 78 11.62 9.36 31.47
CA ASP A 78 11.90 8.19 30.63
C ASP A 78 11.39 8.38 29.21
N ALA A 79 12.22 8.01 28.24
CA ALA A 79 11.80 7.80 26.86
C ALA A 79 10.99 6.50 26.76
N ILE A 80 9.84 6.58 26.09
CA ILE A 80 9.03 5.42 25.74
C ILE A 80 9.42 4.98 24.33
N LEU A 81 9.96 3.77 24.24
CA LEU A 81 10.43 3.15 23.01
C LEU A 81 9.46 2.04 22.57
N SER A 82 9.10 2.03 21.29
CA SER A 82 8.39 0.95 20.63
C SER A 82 9.36 0.08 19.83
N PRO A 83 9.60 -1.19 20.22
CA PRO A 83 10.53 -2.08 19.54
C PRO A 83 10.02 -2.53 18.18
N ILE A 84 10.85 -2.36 17.16
CA ILE A 84 10.67 -2.83 15.78
C ILE A 84 11.32 -4.22 15.67
N GLY A 85 10.70 -5.20 16.33
CA GLY A 85 11.15 -6.58 16.38
C GLY A 85 10.78 -7.29 17.67
N ASP A 86 11.18 -8.55 17.79
CA ASP A 86 10.91 -9.36 18.98
C ASP A 86 11.82 -8.94 20.17
N LEU A 87 11.22 -8.84 21.35
CA LEU A 87 11.90 -8.53 22.62
C LEU A 87 12.27 -9.76 23.44
N GLN A 88 11.95 -10.99 23.02
CA GLN A 88 12.20 -12.19 23.82
C GLN A 88 13.67 -12.27 24.26
N GLY A 89 13.92 -12.38 25.56
CA GLY A 89 15.29 -12.42 26.10
C GLY A 89 15.96 -11.06 26.30
N MET A 90 15.34 -9.95 25.88
CA MET A 90 15.74 -8.61 26.33
C MET A 90 15.39 -8.43 27.80
N SER A 91 16.23 -7.68 28.52
CA SER A 91 16.05 -7.33 29.93
C SER A 91 16.60 -5.95 30.22
N THR A 92 16.44 -5.47 31.45
CA THR A 92 16.89 -4.13 31.90
C THR A 92 18.40 -3.91 31.86
N ARG A 93 19.18 -4.96 31.58
CA ARG A 93 20.61 -4.87 31.26
C ARG A 93 20.88 -4.21 29.90
N ALA A 94 19.90 -4.19 29.01
CA ALA A 94 20.08 -3.75 27.64
C ALA A 94 20.41 -2.25 27.61
N GLU A 95 21.38 -1.92 26.78
CA GLU A 95 21.76 -0.55 26.48
C GLU A 95 20.85 0.00 25.39
N VAL A 96 20.57 1.30 25.44
CA VAL A 96 19.87 2.01 24.38
C VAL A 96 20.88 2.86 23.64
N ILE A 97 21.06 2.60 22.36
CA ILE A 97 21.98 3.34 21.50
C ILE A 97 21.13 4.23 20.59
N ALA A 98 21.10 5.52 20.90
CA ALA A 98 20.45 6.53 20.08
C ALA A 98 21.20 6.69 18.76
N THR A 99 20.48 6.88 17.65
CA THR A 99 21.10 7.11 16.33
C THR A 99 21.23 8.59 15.99
N GLY A 100 20.57 9.48 16.74
CA GLY A 100 20.51 10.91 16.42
C GLY A 100 19.61 11.26 15.23
N ALA A 101 19.00 10.27 14.58
CA ALA A 101 18.22 10.44 13.36
C ALA A 101 16.87 9.70 13.41
N PRO A 102 15.84 10.22 12.72
CA PRO A 102 14.63 9.45 12.48
C PRO A 102 14.92 8.25 11.59
N GLN A 103 14.00 7.29 11.57
CA GLN A 103 14.14 6.12 10.71
C GLN A 103 14.18 6.52 9.21
N GLY A 104 15.26 6.14 8.53
CA GLY A 104 15.33 6.06 7.08
C GLY A 104 15.06 4.65 6.53
N VAL A 105 14.93 4.55 5.21
CA VAL A 105 14.91 3.29 4.47
C VAL A 105 15.82 3.41 3.24
N PRO A 106 16.65 2.40 2.94
CA PRO A 106 17.38 2.36 1.67
C PRO A 106 16.42 2.29 0.49
N VAL A 107 16.58 3.20 -0.47
CA VAL A 107 15.82 3.27 -1.73
C VAL A 107 16.77 3.35 -2.93
N GLY A 108 16.35 2.78 -4.05
CA GLY A 108 17.11 2.76 -5.29
C GLY A 108 16.51 1.79 -6.31
N GLU A 109 17.00 1.85 -7.55
CA GLU A 109 16.64 0.93 -8.64
C GLU A 109 16.93 -0.53 -8.27
N ALA A 110 17.94 -0.77 -7.43
CA ALA A 110 18.26 -2.00 -6.72
C ALA A 110 17.06 -2.76 -6.11
N LEU A 111 16.03 -2.02 -5.69
CA LEU A 111 14.85 -2.60 -5.04
C LEU A 111 13.88 -3.25 -6.04
N LEU A 112 13.98 -2.93 -7.32
CA LEU A 112 13.09 -3.48 -8.34
C LEU A 112 13.21 -5.00 -8.40
N GLY A 113 12.09 -5.69 -8.27
CA GLY A 113 12.08 -7.15 -8.21
C GLY A 113 12.50 -7.71 -6.86
N ARG A 114 12.61 -6.89 -5.80
CA ARG A 114 13.03 -7.33 -4.47
C ARG A 114 11.90 -7.28 -3.43
N VAL A 115 12.12 -7.97 -2.31
CA VAL A 115 11.26 -7.94 -1.12
C VAL A 115 12.08 -7.43 0.06
N ILE A 116 11.59 -6.36 0.70
CA ILE A 116 12.23 -5.76 1.88
C ILE A 116 11.31 -5.76 3.09
N SER A 117 11.92 -5.76 4.28
CA SER A 117 11.24 -5.51 5.55
C SER A 117 11.01 -4.01 5.75
N PRO A 118 10.24 -3.62 6.77
CA PRO A 118 10.08 -2.21 7.14
C PRO A 118 11.36 -1.57 7.69
N LEU A 119 12.40 -2.34 7.99
CA LEU A 119 13.73 -1.84 8.34
C LEU A 119 14.65 -1.71 7.12
N GLY A 120 14.15 -1.98 5.91
CA GLY A 120 14.94 -1.94 4.68
C GLY A 120 15.83 -3.16 4.46
N THR A 121 15.69 -4.21 5.28
CA THR A 121 16.46 -5.45 5.10
C THR A 121 15.82 -6.31 4.01
N PHE A 122 16.62 -6.83 3.08
CA PHE A 122 16.15 -7.77 2.07
C PHE A 122 15.70 -9.09 2.72
N VAL A 123 14.51 -9.55 2.33
CA VAL A 123 13.85 -10.76 2.87
C VAL A 123 13.99 -11.93 1.90
N ASP A 124 14.24 -11.65 0.62
CA ASP A 124 14.34 -12.63 -0.47
C ASP A 124 15.77 -13.09 -0.78
N GLY A 125 16.74 -12.70 0.04
CA GLY A 125 18.16 -13.01 -0.12
C GLY A 125 19.03 -11.79 0.17
N ALA A 126 20.35 -11.96 0.23
CA ALA A 126 21.26 -10.83 0.34
C ALA A 126 21.12 -9.88 -0.88
N PRO A 127 21.37 -8.57 -0.72
CA PRO A 127 21.60 -7.71 -1.89
C PRO A 127 22.82 -8.20 -2.67
N ASP A 128 22.88 -7.82 -3.95
CA ASP A 128 24.10 -8.01 -4.73
C ASP A 128 25.22 -7.16 -4.09
N PRO A 129 26.41 -7.71 -3.76
CA PRO A 129 27.48 -6.95 -3.11
C PRO A 129 27.93 -5.70 -3.88
N ASP A 130 27.69 -5.66 -5.20
CA ASP A 130 28.06 -4.54 -6.07
C ASP A 130 26.98 -3.45 -6.15
N ASP A 131 25.86 -3.61 -5.42
CA ASP A 131 24.72 -2.69 -5.45
C ASP A 131 24.89 -1.54 -4.44
N ASP A 132 25.86 -0.66 -4.73
CA ASP A 132 26.14 0.56 -3.97
C ASP A 132 25.15 1.71 -4.29
N SER A 133 24.05 1.42 -4.99
CA SER A 133 23.13 2.43 -5.54
C SER A 133 22.03 2.89 -4.55
N LEU A 134 21.97 2.27 -3.37
CA LEU A 134 20.94 2.56 -2.38
C LEU A 134 21.27 3.85 -1.60
N SER A 135 20.31 4.76 -1.58
CA SER A 135 20.34 6.00 -0.80
C SER A 135 19.34 5.93 0.35
N GLU A 136 19.62 6.61 1.46
CA GLU A 136 18.69 6.63 2.58
C GLU A 136 17.57 7.66 2.34
N TYR A 137 16.32 7.23 2.49
CA TYR A 137 15.12 8.04 2.32
C TYR A 137 14.31 8.11 3.61
N PRO A 138 13.76 9.26 4.00
CA PRO A 138 12.98 9.38 5.24
C PRO A 138 11.70 8.55 5.18
N VAL A 139 11.46 7.72 6.20
CA VAL A 139 10.19 6.97 6.33
C VAL A 139 9.04 7.90 6.73
N HIS A 140 9.37 8.91 7.53
CA HIS A 140 8.48 9.97 7.95
C HIS A 140 8.74 11.21 7.09
N ALA A 141 7.90 11.42 6.08
CA ALA A 141 7.94 12.58 5.21
C ALA A 141 6.60 13.32 5.25
N GLU A 142 6.65 14.64 5.10
CA GLU A 142 5.45 15.44 4.89
C GLU A 142 4.96 15.27 3.44
N PRO A 143 3.63 15.27 3.20
CA PRO A 143 3.07 15.25 1.86
C PRO A 143 3.62 16.38 0.96
N PRO A 144 3.68 16.20 -0.37
CA PRO A 144 4.05 17.28 -1.29
C PRO A 144 3.12 18.49 -1.12
N GLU A 145 3.69 19.70 -1.15
CA GLU A 145 2.93 20.94 -1.00
C GLU A 145 1.81 21.01 -2.06
N PRO A 146 0.55 21.34 -1.67
CA PRO A 146 -0.59 21.25 -2.59
C PRO A 146 -0.43 22.01 -3.91
N LEU A 147 0.24 23.17 -3.91
CA LEU A 147 0.44 24.00 -5.10
C LEU A 147 1.63 23.59 -5.96
N SER A 148 2.49 22.68 -5.46
CA SER A 148 3.60 22.11 -6.21
C SER A 148 3.18 20.89 -7.06
N ARG A 149 1.98 20.37 -6.82
CA ARG A 149 1.46 19.16 -7.47
C ARG A 149 1.07 19.44 -8.91
N GLN A 150 1.41 18.52 -9.82
CA GLN A 150 0.88 18.56 -11.18
C GLN A 150 -0.64 18.39 -11.21
N LEU A 151 -1.27 18.95 -12.24
CA LEU A 151 -2.68 18.71 -12.51
C LEU A 151 -2.90 17.29 -13.01
N ILE A 152 -3.97 16.67 -12.54
CA ILE A 152 -4.36 15.33 -12.96
C ILE A 152 -5.09 15.41 -14.30
N GLN A 153 -4.46 14.91 -15.36
CA GLN A 153 -4.94 15.05 -16.74
C GLN A 153 -4.96 13.74 -17.55
N HIS A 154 -4.23 12.72 -17.11
CA HIS A 154 -4.04 11.48 -17.87
C HIS A 154 -4.63 10.27 -17.14
N PRO A 155 -5.30 9.36 -17.87
CA PRO A 155 -5.73 8.09 -17.29
C PRO A 155 -4.52 7.19 -17.00
N LEU A 156 -4.68 6.30 -16.02
CA LEU A 156 -3.81 5.14 -15.83
C LEU A 156 -4.64 3.89 -16.12
N SER A 157 -4.29 3.16 -17.18
CA SER A 157 -4.91 1.85 -17.44
C SER A 157 -4.41 0.85 -16.40
N LEU A 158 -5.35 0.16 -15.76
CA LEU A 158 -5.08 -0.96 -14.85
C LEU A 158 -5.31 -2.32 -15.52
N GLY A 159 -5.77 -2.31 -16.77
CA GLY A 159 -6.00 -3.52 -17.56
C GLY A 159 -7.29 -4.24 -17.22
N ILE A 160 -8.14 -3.69 -16.34
CA ILE A 160 -9.41 -4.30 -15.90
C ILE A 160 -10.57 -3.56 -16.54
N ARG A 161 -11.35 -4.21 -17.41
CA ARG A 161 -12.43 -3.57 -18.19
C ARG A 161 -13.44 -2.83 -17.33
N ALA A 162 -13.88 -3.42 -16.23
CA ALA A 162 -14.81 -2.79 -15.30
C ALA A 162 -14.23 -1.50 -14.71
N ILE A 163 -12.92 -1.46 -14.43
CA ILE A 163 -12.25 -0.29 -13.87
C ILE A 163 -11.95 0.73 -14.97
N ASP A 164 -11.22 0.35 -16.00
CA ASP A 164 -10.77 1.25 -17.06
C ASP A 164 -11.98 1.82 -17.84
N GLY A 165 -13.01 1.01 -18.04
CA GLY A 165 -14.23 1.38 -18.74
C GLY A 165 -15.21 2.19 -17.90
N LEU A 166 -15.54 1.73 -16.69
CA LEU A 166 -16.63 2.30 -15.88
C LEU A 166 -16.16 3.00 -14.60
N LEU A 167 -14.89 2.98 -14.25
CA LEU A 167 -14.37 3.60 -13.03
C LEU A 167 -12.97 4.22 -13.29
N THR A 168 -12.77 4.79 -14.48
CA THR A 168 -11.45 5.14 -15.01
C THR A 168 -10.59 5.85 -13.97
N VAL A 169 -9.39 5.31 -13.78
CA VAL A 169 -8.42 5.80 -12.81
C VAL A 169 -7.51 6.82 -13.48
N ALA A 170 -7.16 7.87 -12.75
CA ALA A 170 -6.22 8.89 -13.21
C ALA A 170 -4.83 8.68 -12.61
N ARG A 171 -3.79 9.12 -13.33
CA ARG A 171 -2.41 9.16 -12.79
C ARG A 171 -2.35 10.10 -11.59
N GLY A 172 -1.82 9.61 -10.48
CA GLY A 172 -1.80 10.33 -9.21
C GLY A 172 -3.11 10.26 -8.41
N GLN A 173 -4.07 9.42 -8.81
CA GLN A 173 -5.32 9.25 -8.05
C GLN A 173 -5.13 8.32 -6.85
N ARG A 174 -5.86 8.59 -5.76
CA ARG A 174 -5.92 7.70 -4.60
C ARG A 174 -7.30 7.07 -4.51
N LEU A 175 -7.37 5.75 -4.55
CA LEU A 175 -8.61 4.97 -4.53
C LEU A 175 -8.58 3.95 -3.42
N GLY A 176 -9.75 3.66 -2.86
CA GLY A 176 -9.90 2.53 -1.93
C GLY A 176 -10.51 1.31 -2.61
N ILE A 177 -10.07 0.10 -2.29
CA ILE A 177 -10.72 -1.15 -2.69
C ILE A 177 -11.36 -1.77 -1.45
N PHE A 178 -12.68 -1.79 -1.41
CA PHE A 178 -13.46 -2.20 -0.25
C PHE A 178 -14.08 -3.56 -0.51
N GLY A 179 -14.00 -4.47 0.45
CA GLY A 179 -14.64 -5.77 0.31
C GLY A 179 -14.48 -6.65 1.53
N GLU A 180 -15.37 -7.63 1.64
CA GLU A 180 -15.29 -8.67 2.65
C GLU A 180 -14.15 -9.66 2.35
N PRO A 181 -13.63 -10.39 3.34
CA PRO A 181 -12.71 -11.50 3.09
C PRO A 181 -13.31 -12.52 2.11
N GLY A 182 -12.52 -12.97 1.13
CA GLY A 182 -12.92 -14.03 0.20
C GLY A 182 -13.62 -13.57 -1.09
N VAL A 183 -13.90 -12.28 -1.26
CA VAL A 183 -14.55 -11.74 -2.48
C VAL A 183 -13.62 -11.58 -3.69
N GLY A 184 -12.40 -12.12 -3.63
CA GLY A 184 -11.42 -12.04 -4.73
C GLY A 184 -10.48 -10.83 -4.73
N LYS A 185 -10.32 -10.13 -3.59
CA LYS A 185 -9.42 -8.96 -3.43
C LYS A 185 -7.99 -9.25 -3.94
N SER A 186 -7.36 -10.31 -3.45
CA SER A 186 -5.97 -10.64 -3.82
C SER A 186 -5.83 -10.96 -5.32
N SER A 187 -6.81 -11.66 -5.89
CA SER A 187 -6.86 -11.94 -7.33
C SER A 187 -7.00 -10.65 -8.15
N LEU A 188 -7.81 -9.69 -7.70
CA LEU A 188 -7.93 -8.38 -8.34
C LEU A 188 -6.61 -7.59 -8.25
N LEU A 189 -5.95 -7.56 -7.09
CA LEU A 189 -4.65 -6.90 -6.95
C LEU A 189 -3.61 -7.48 -7.91
N SER A 190 -3.53 -8.81 -8.01
CA SER A 190 -2.63 -9.46 -8.97
C SER A 190 -2.96 -9.08 -10.42
N ALA A 191 -4.25 -9.11 -10.79
CA ALA A 191 -4.70 -8.72 -12.13
C ALA A 191 -4.35 -7.26 -12.46
N ILE A 192 -4.47 -6.35 -11.49
CA ILE A 192 -4.08 -4.94 -11.62
C ILE A 192 -2.55 -4.82 -11.80
N VAL A 193 -1.75 -5.52 -10.99
CA VAL A 193 -0.29 -5.50 -11.11
C VAL A 193 0.18 -6.01 -12.48
N HIS A 194 -0.49 -7.03 -13.00
CA HIS A 194 -0.23 -7.57 -14.32
C HIS A 194 -0.63 -6.59 -15.44
N GLY A 195 -1.83 -6.01 -15.36
CA GLY A 195 -2.41 -5.17 -16.41
C GLY A 195 -2.00 -3.70 -16.39
N SER A 196 -1.37 -3.21 -15.32
CA SER A 196 -1.06 -1.79 -15.17
C SER A 196 0.06 -1.30 -16.09
N GLU A 197 -0.10 -0.09 -16.62
CA GLU A 197 0.90 0.61 -17.43
C GLU A 197 1.91 1.43 -16.61
N ALA A 198 1.90 1.34 -15.28
CA ALA A 198 2.84 2.06 -14.43
C ALA A 198 4.30 1.64 -14.67
N ASP A 199 5.22 2.60 -14.54
CA ASP A 199 6.66 2.37 -14.68
C ASP A 199 7.18 1.44 -13.57
N VAL A 200 6.75 1.72 -12.34
CA VAL A 200 7.14 1.01 -11.13
C VAL A 200 5.92 0.66 -10.30
N ILE A 201 5.94 -0.51 -9.69
CA ILE A 201 4.88 -0.97 -8.79
C ILE A 201 5.49 -1.14 -7.40
N VAL A 202 4.80 -0.63 -6.37
CA VAL A 202 5.20 -0.81 -4.98
C VAL A 202 4.05 -1.48 -4.22
N LEU A 203 4.32 -2.64 -3.63
CA LEU A 203 3.35 -3.41 -2.84
C LEU A 203 3.69 -3.33 -1.35
N GLY A 204 2.81 -2.73 -0.55
CA GLY A 204 2.87 -2.80 0.91
C GLY A 204 1.94 -3.90 1.43
N LEU A 205 2.50 -5.01 1.90
CA LEU A 205 1.75 -6.16 2.44
C LEU A 205 1.82 -6.17 3.97
N ILE A 206 0.72 -5.83 4.62
CA ILE A 206 0.64 -5.48 6.03
C ILE A 206 -0.25 -6.47 6.77
N GLY A 207 0.33 -7.23 7.69
CA GLY A 207 -0.39 -8.16 8.55
C GLY A 207 -1.05 -9.32 7.81
N GLU A 208 -0.62 -9.60 6.57
CA GLU A 208 -1.03 -10.76 5.80
C GLU A 208 -0.28 -12.01 6.27
N ARG A 209 -0.81 -13.20 5.97
CA ARG A 209 -0.15 -14.46 6.32
C ARG A 209 1.03 -14.70 5.39
N GLY A 210 2.15 -15.21 5.92
CA GLY A 210 3.36 -15.44 5.11
C GLY A 210 3.15 -16.33 3.88
N ARG A 211 2.24 -17.32 3.97
CA ARG A 211 1.86 -18.15 2.82
C ARG A 211 1.15 -17.36 1.71
N GLU A 212 0.31 -16.39 2.08
CA GLU A 212 -0.48 -15.58 1.14
C GLU A 212 0.42 -14.56 0.44
N VAL A 213 1.39 -13.99 1.19
CA VAL A 213 2.47 -13.20 0.60
C VAL A 213 3.24 -14.02 -0.43
N ARG A 214 3.68 -15.23 -0.07
CA ARG A 214 4.44 -16.08 -0.98
C ARG A 214 3.64 -16.47 -2.22
N GLU A 215 2.38 -16.85 -2.05
CA GLU A 215 1.48 -17.17 -3.16
C GLU A 215 1.32 -15.99 -4.11
N LEU A 216 1.14 -14.78 -3.59
CA LEU A 216 1.10 -13.57 -4.42
C LEU A 216 2.40 -13.41 -5.22
N LEU A 217 3.56 -13.47 -4.56
CA LEU A 217 4.86 -13.18 -5.18
C LEU A 217 5.36 -14.26 -6.14
N ASP A 218 5.21 -15.53 -5.79
CA ASP A 218 5.81 -16.65 -6.52
C ASP A 218 4.86 -17.25 -7.57
N VAL A 219 3.55 -17.11 -7.38
CA VAL A 219 2.53 -17.77 -8.21
C VAL A 219 1.69 -16.77 -8.99
N GLN A 220 1.21 -15.71 -8.33
CA GLN A 220 0.26 -14.79 -8.95
C GLN A 220 0.95 -13.67 -9.72
N LEU A 221 2.08 -13.16 -9.24
CA LEU A 221 2.89 -12.18 -9.95
C LEU A 221 3.71 -12.87 -11.06
N GLY A 222 3.36 -12.60 -12.31
CA GLY A 222 4.18 -13.02 -13.44
C GLY A 222 5.59 -12.40 -13.40
N ALA A 223 6.57 -13.07 -14.01
CA ALA A 223 7.98 -12.68 -13.96
C ALA A 223 8.24 -11.24 -14.43
N GLU A 224 7.51 -10.77 -15.44
CA GLU A 224 7.61 -9.39 -15.94
C GLU A 224 7.11 -8.37 -14.92
N ALA A 225 5.92 -8.58 -14.37
CA ALA A 225 5.38 -7.70 -13.35
C ALA A 225 6.28 -7.70 -12.10
N ARG A 226 6.79 -8.87 -11.70
CA ARG A 226 7.72 -9.00 -10.57
C ARG A 226 8.96 -8.13 -10.74
N ARG A 227 9.59 -8.11 -11.92
CA ARG A 227 10.82 -7.33 -12.17
C ARG A 227 10.67 -5.83 -11.93
N ARG A 228 9.49 -5.25 -12.16
CA ARG A 228 9.22 -3.82 -11.89
C ARG A 228 8.54 -3.57 -10.53
N THR A 229 8.44 -4.59 -9.69
CA THR A 229 7.69 -4.52 -8.43
C THR A 229 8.63 -4.57 -7.23
N VAL A 230 8.55 -3.58 -6.35
CA VAL A 230 9.15 -3.59 -5.01
C VAL A 230 8.09 -4.03 -3.99
N CYS A 231 8.43 -5.01 -3.15
CA CYS A 231 7.50 -5.49 -2.12
C CYS A 231 8.02 -5.15 -0.72
N VAL A 232 7.23 -4.44 0.06
CA VAL A 232 7.49 -4.17 1.48
C VAL A 232 6.54 -5.04 2.31
N VAL A 233 7.10 -5.92 3.14
CA VAL A 233 6.30 -6.95 3.82
C VAL A 233 6.50 -6.89 5.32
N ALA A 234 5.38 -6.85 6.06
CA ALA A 234 5.33 -7.17 7.48
C ALA A 234 4.17 -8.13 7.73
N THR A 235 4.48 -9.39 8.03
CA THR A 235 3.47 -10.45 8.21
C THR A 235 2.69 -10.32 9.52
N SER A 236 1.59 -11.06 9.66
CA SER A 236 0.69 -10.99 10.84
C SER A 236 1.35 -11.31 12.19
N ASP A 237 2.43 -12.10 12.19
CA ASP A 237 3.22 -12.47 13.37
C ASP A 237 4.19 -11.38 13.81
N ARG A 238 4.36 -10.31 13.01
CA ARG A 238 5.26 -9.19 13.33
C ARG A 238 4.62 -8.19 14.30
N PRO A 239 5.43 -7.51 15.12
CA PRO A 239 4.97 -6.46 16.03
C PRO A 239 4.14 -5.38 15.32
N ALA A 240 3.22 -4.75 16.05
CA ALA A 240 2.35 -3.72 15.49
C ALA A 240 3.12 -2.55 14.85
N ILE A 241 4.21 -2.10 15.48
CA ILE A 241 5.03 -1.01 14.94
C ILE A 241 5.65 -1.39 13.59
N GLU A 242 6.15 -2.62 13.43
CA GLU A 242 6.70 -3.12 12.17
C GLU A 242 5.61 -3.15 11.09
N ARG A 243 4.40 -3.63 11.43
CA ARG A 243 3.25 -3.60 10.51
C ARG A 243 2.83 -2.18 10.11
N ALA A 244 2.79 -1.23 11.05
CA ALA A 244 2.48 0.16 10.74
C ALA A 244 3.55 0.80 9.83
N ARG A 245 4.82 0.51 10.10
CA ARG A 245 5.97 0.98 9.33
C ARG A 245 5.99 0.45 7.90
N ALA A 246 5.55 -0.78 7.66
CA ALA A 246 5.47 -1.35 6.32
C ALA A 246 4.68 -0.46 5.34
N ALA A 247 3.56 0.11 5.79
CA ALA A 247 2.76 1.03 4.97
C ALA A 247 3.55 2.30 4.62
N MET A 248 4.23 2.87 5.62
CA MET A 248 4.98 4.12 5.47
C MET A 248 6.23 3.94 4.61
N VAL A 249 6.92 2.81 4.77
CA VAL A 249 8.08 2.44 3.97
C VAL A 249 7.66 2.19 2.52
N ALA A 250 6.57 1.47 2.27
CA ALA A 250 6.03 1.31 0.91
C ALA A 250 5.73 2.67 0.27
N THR A 251 5.10 3.59 0.99
CA THR A 251 4.88 4.96 0.51
C THR A 251 6.20 5.69 0.23
N SER A 252 7.21 5.54 1.09
CA SER A 252 8.52 6.20 0.94
C SER A 252 9.29 5.69 -0.29
N VAL A 253 9.23 4.38 -0.55
CA VAL A 253 9.78 3.78 -1.77
C VAL A 253 9.06 4.33 -3.01
N ALA A 254 7.73 4.47 -2.95
CA ALA A 254 6.96 5.06 -4.05
C ALA A 254 7.29 6.55 -4.27
N GLU A 255 7.51 7.31 -3.20
CA GLU A 255 7.96 8.71 -3.26
C GLU A 255 9.31 8.84 -3.93
N TYR A 256 10.27 7.99 -3.60
CA TYR A 256 11.58 7.99 -4.27
C TYR A 256 11.42 7.87 -5.79
N PHE A 257 10.68 6.87 -6.28
CA PHE A 257 10.50 6.68 -7.73
C PHE A 257 9.70 7.81 -8.39
N ARG A 258 8.67 8.35 -7.71
CA ARG A 258 7.95 9.54 -8.16
C ARG A 258 8.90 10.72 -8.34
N ASP A 259 9.78 10.94 -7.36
CA ASP A 259 10.72 12.07 -7.35
C ASP A 259 11.84 11.87 -8.38
N GLN A 260 12.08 10.63 -8.84
CA GLN A 260 12.85 10.33 -10.06
C GLN A 260 12.06 10.53 -11.38
N GLY A 261 10.84 11.04 -11.30
CA GLY A 261 9.98 11.34 -12.46
C GLY A 261 9.15 10.17 -12.97
N ARG A 262 9.05 9.06 -12.24
CA ARG A 262 8.29 7.85 -12.65
C ARG A 262 6.81 7.96 -12.31
N ASP A 263 5.99 7.28 -13.10
CA ASP A 263 4.60 6.98 -12.75
C ASP A 263 4.53 5.67 -11.96
N VAL A 264 4.23 5.77 -10.67
CA VAL A 264 4.24 4.67 -9.71
C VAL A 264 2.83 4.22 -9.38
N LEU A 265 2.60 2.90 -9.37
CA LEU A 265 1.42 2.29 -8.78
C LEU A 265 1.75 1.78 -7.37
N LEU A 266 1.18 2.40 -6.35
CA LEU A 266 1.29 1.99 -4.96
C LEU A 266 0.07 1.17 -4.55
N LEU A 267 0.24 -0.10 -4.19
CA LEU A 267 -0.83 -0.94 -3.64
C LEU A 267 -0.54 -1.22 -2.18
N VAL A 268 -1.45 -0.82 -1.29
CA VAL A 268 -1.32 -1.06 0.15
C VAL A 268 -2.41 -2.01 0.61
N ASP A 269 -2.00 -3.22 0.97
CA ASP A 269 -2.87 -4.28 1.47
C ASP A 269 -2.53 -4.61 2.94
N SER A 270 -3.21 -4.09 3.96
CA SER A 270 -4.39 -3.21 3.89
C SER A 270 -4.32 -2.05 4.87
N ILE A 271 -5.09 -0.99 4.58
CA ILE A 271 -5.33 0.11 5.52
C ILE A 271 -6.04 -0.38 6.78
N THR A 272 -6.90 -1.40 6.70
CA THR A 272 -7.51 -2.01 7.90
C THR A 272 -6.45 -2.62 8.82
N ARG A 273 -5.42 -3.27 8.26
CA ARG A 273 -4.32 -3.84 9.05
C ARG A 273 -3.40 -2.77 9.62
N PHE A 274 -3.12 -1.72 8.86
CA PHE A 274 -2.44 -0.51 9.35
C PHE A 274 -3.21 0.14 10.52
N ALA A 275 -4.52 0.34 10.38
CA ALA A 275 -5.38 0.93 11.40
C ALA A 275 -5.36 0.10 12.69
N ARG A 276 -5.47 -1.23 12.58
CA ARG A 276 -5.38 -2.14 13.74
C ARG A 276 -4.02 -2.05 14.42
N ALA A 277 -2.93 -1.94 13.65
CA ALA A 277 -1.59 -1.74 14.20
C ALA A 277 -1.47 -0.40 14.95
N GLN A 278 -1.94 0.71 14.36
CA GLN A 278 -1.96 2.02 15.02
C GLN A 278 -2.80 2.03 16.28
N ARG A 279 -3.94 1.33 16.28
CA ARG A 279 -4.76 1.14 17.48
C ARG A 279 -3.99 0.44 18.60
N GLU A 280 -3.28 -0.65 18.28
CA GLU A 280 -2.47 -1.40 19.26
C GLU A 280 -1.35 -0.54 19.85
N ILE A 281 -0.66 0.23 19.00
CA ILE A 281 0.42 1.15 19.41
C ILE A 281 -0.11 2.26 20.32
N GLY A 282 -1.19 2.94 19.91
CA GLY A 282 -1.75 4.04 20.69
C GLY A 282 -2.32 3.58 22.04
N LEU A 283 -3.00 2.44 22.08
CA LEU A 283 -3.48 1.87 23.35
C LEU A 283 -2.32 1.45 24.27
N ALA A 284 -1.24 0.89 23.71
CA ALA A 284 -0.05 0.57 24.49
C ALA A 284 0.61 1.82 25.06
N ALA A 285 0.62 2.92 24.30
CA ALA A 285 1.10 4.23 24.73
C ALA A 285 0.17 4.95 25.74
N GLY A 286 -0.97 4.34 26.09
CA GLY A 286 -1.91 4.88 27.08
C GLY A 286 -2.96 5.85 26.52
N GLU A 287 -3.10 5.95 25.18
CA GLU A 287 -4.15 6.77 24.58
C GLU A 287 -5.54 6.19 24.87
N PRO A 288 -6.55 7.04 25.15
CA PRO A 288 -7.91 6.57 25.37
C PRO A 288 -8.53 6.05 24.06
N PRO A 289 -9.30 4.94 24.08
CA PRO A 289 -10.09 4.51 22.94
C PRO A 289 -11.29 5.44 22.76
N THR A 290 -11.26 6.29 21.72
CA THR A 290 -12.29 7.31 21.50
C THR A 290 -13.40 6.80 20.58
N ARG A 291 -13.22 6.94 19.26
CA ARG A 291 -14.23 6.61 18.26
C ARG A 291 -14.17 5.12 17.93
N ARG A 292 -15.19 4.37 18.39
CA ARG A 292 -15.35 2.92 18.15
C ARG A 292 -14.09 2.10 18.49
N GLY A 293 -13.39 2.50 19.55
CA GLY A 293 -12.21 1.78 20.04
C GLY A 293 -10.87 2.20 19.43
N PHE A 294 -10.83 3.15 18.50
CA PHE A 294 -9.59 3.68 17.93
C PHE A 294 -9.08 4.91 18.71
N PRO A 295 -7.75 5.03 18.93
CA PRO A 295 -7.16 6.20 19.56
C PRO A 295 -7.09 7.40 18.60
N PRO A 296 -7.01 8.65 19.11
CA PRO A 296 -6.86 9.86 18.29
C PRO A 296 -5.67 9.81 17.33
N SER A 297 -4.55 9.19 17.72
CA SER A 297 -3.36 9.06 16.87
C SER A 297 -3.62 8.34 15.54
N PHE A 298 -4.55 7.39 15.49
CA PHE A 298 -4.95 6.75 14.23
C PHE A 298 -5.56 7.75 13.25
N PHE A 299 -6.50 8.58 13.72
CA PHE A 299 -7.18 9.58 12.89
C PHE A 299 -6.23 10.70 12.41
N ALA A 300 -5.15 10.96 13.15
CA ALA A 300 -4.08 11.85 12.70
C ALA A 300 -3.11 11.18 11.70
N ALA A 301 -2.81 9.89 11.89
CA ALA A 301 -1.85 9.15 11.07
C ALA A 301 -2.40 8.77 9.70
N LEU A 302 -3.69 8.43 9.60
CA LEU A 302 -4.29 7.97 8.34
C LEU A 302 -4.24 9.05 7.24
N PRO A 303 -4.72 10.30 7.45
CA PRO A 303 -4.61 11.34 6.43
C PRO A 303 -3.15 11.61 6.02
N ARG A 304 -2.23 11.65 6.99
CA ARG A 304 -0.79 11.85 6.71
C ARG A 304 -0.21 10.76 5.82
N LEU A 305 -0.64 9.51 5.98
CA LEU A 305 -0.22 8.42 5.10
C LEU A 305 -0.82 8.53 3.70
N LEU A 306 -2.13 8.80 3.60
CA LEU A 306 -2.84 8.80 2.32
C LEU A 306 -2.51 10.03 1.45
N GLU A 307 -2.26 11.19 2.07
CA GLU A 307 -1.95 12.44 1.38
C GLU A 307 -0.54 12.49 0.75
N ARG A 308 0.35 11.57 1.13
CA ARG A 308 1.69 11.42 0.56
C ARG A 308 1.67 10.89 -0.88
N ALA A 309 0.65 10.11 -1.23
CA ALA A 309 0.40 9.71 -2.61
C ALA A 309 -0.25 10.85 -3.41
N GLY A 310 -0.10 10.81 -4.72
CA GLY A 310 -0.59 11.84 -5.62
C GLY A 310 0.42 12.27 -6.69
N PRO A 311 0.05 13.25 -7.53
CA PRO A 311 0.99 13.88 -8.44
C PRO A 311 2.07 14.65 -7.67
N GLY A 312 3.33 14.43 -8.02
CA GLY A 312 4.46 15.22 -7.53
C GLY A 312 4.73 16.43 -8.44
N PRO A 313 5.83 17.17 -8.19
CA PRO A 313 6.37 18.13 -9.15
C PRO A 313 6.84 17.45 -10.44
N SER A 314 7.36 16.23 -10.32
CA SER A 314 7.67 15.27 -11.38
C SER A 314 7.12 13.91 -10.98
N GLY A 315 6.72 13.09 -11.96
CA GLY A 315 6.14 11.77 -11.71
C GLY A 315 4.82 11.80 -10.94
N SER A 316 4.27 10.62 -10.67
CA SER A 316 3.02 10.49 -9.91
C SER A 316 2.97 9.19 -9.11
N ILE A 317 2.24 9.21 -7.99
CA ILE A 317 1.87 7.99 -7.26
C ILE A 317 0.36 7.81 -7.37
N THR A 318 -0.05 6.85 -8.19
CA THR A 318 -1.43 6.34 -8.18
C THR A 318 -1.53 5.28 -7.10
N ALA A 319 -2.39 5.46 -6.10
CA ALA A 319 -2.43 4.58 -4.95
C ALA A 319 -3.77 3.86 -4.81
N LEU A 320 -3.73 2.54 -4.65
CA LEU A 320 -4.89 1.72 -4.32
C LEU A 320 -4.73 1.15 -2.90
N TYR A 321 -5.65 1.54 -2.03
CA TYR A 321 -5.65 1.17 -0.62
C TYR A 321 -6.75 0.17 -0.35
N THR A 322 -6.42 -1.05 0.05
CA THR A 322 -7.48 -2.01 0.37
C THR A 322 -8.02 -1.76 1.78
N VAL A 323 -9.33 -1.94 1.92
CA VAL A 323 -10.05 -1.83 3.18
C VAL A 323 -10.94 -3.06 3.31
N LEU A 324 -10.67 -3.84 4.36
CA LEU A 324 -11.50 -4.98 4.73
C LEU A 324 -12.73 -4.46 5.47
N THR A 325 -13.90 -4.65 4.89
CA THR A 325 -15.18 -4.29 5.50
C THR A 325 -15.92 -5.52 5.99
N GLU A 326 -16.73 -5.38 7.03
CA GLU A 326 -17.76 -6.35 7.41
C GLU A 326 -19.12 -5.77 6.98
N GLY A 327 -19.89 -6.49 6.16
CA GLY A 327 -21.13 -5.97 5.59
C GLY A 327 -20.91 -4.76 4.67
N ASP A 328 -21.82 -3.78 4.71
CA ASP A 328 -21.76 -2.58 3.86
C ASP A 328 -20.66 -1.55 4.26
N GLY A 329 -19.95 -1.81 5.36
CA GLY A 329 -18.87 -0.96 5.87
C GLY A 329 -19.32 0.39 6.41
N THR A 330 -20.63 0.68 6.51
CA THR A 330 -21.15 1.96 7.02
C THR A 330 -20.85 2.18 8.50
N LEU A 331 -20.57 1.10 9.24
CA LEU A 331 -20.24 1.12 10.67
C LEU A 331 -18.73 0.95 10.95
N ASP A 332 -17.88 0.81 9.94
CA ASP A 332 -16.43 0.70 10.13
C ASP A 332 -15.78 2.09 10.12
N PRO A 333 -15.18 2.57 11.23
CA PRO A 333 -14.52 3.88 11.27
C PRO A 333 -13.34 3.95 10.29
N VAL A 334 -12.67 2.84 9.98
CA VAL A 334 -11.56 2.84 9.02
C VAL A 334 -12.09 3.08 7.62
N ALA A 335 -13.18 2.41 7.25
CA ALA A 335 -13.80 2.56 5.94
C ALA A 335 -14.40 3.96 5.76
N GLU A 336 -15.03 4.50 6.80
CA GLU A 336 -15.59 5.86 6.80
C GLU A 336 -14.51 6.91 6.54
N GLU A 337 -13.42 6.90 7.33
CA GLU A 337 -12.33 7.87 7.18
C GLU A 337 -11.61 7.73 5.84
N ALA A 338 -11.34 6.49 5.40
CA ALA A 338 -10.72 6.25 4.09
C ALA A 338 -11.61 6.79 2.95
N ARG A 339 -12.93 6.55 2.97
CA ARG A 339 -13.85 7.08 1.94
C ARG A 339 -13.93 8.61 1.95
N ALA A 340 -13.76 9.25 3.11
CA ALA A 340 -13.78 10.70 3.23
C ALA A 340 -12.53 11.33 2.58
N ILE A 341 -11.36 10.72 2.76
CA ILE A 341 -10.07 11.25 2.30
C ILE A 341 -9.79 10.91 0.83
N LEU A 342 -10.14 9.70 0.38
CA LEU A 342 -9.78 9.19 -0.95
C LEU A 342 -10.60 9.81 -2.09
N ASP A 343 -10.04 9.78 -3.30
CA ASP A 343 -10.62 10.35 -4.52
C ASP A 343 -11.65 9.42 -5.19
N GLY A 344 -12.10 8.38 -4.48
CA GLY A 344 -13.04 7.38 -4.96
C GLY A 344 -12.85 6.01 -4.30
N HIS A 345 -13.62 5.03 -4.75
CA HIS A 345 -13.56 3.67 -4.25
C HIS A 345 -14.10 2.65 -5.25
N ILE A 346 -13.61 1.42 -5.13
CA ILE A 346 -14.07 0.22 -5.80
C ILE A 346 -14.68 -0.70 -4.75
N MET A 347 -15.96 -1.02 -4.87
CA MET A 347 -16.68 -1.94 -4.01
C MET A 347 -16.64 -3.34 -4.60
N LEU A 348 -16.20 -4.31 -3.79
CA LEU A 348 -16.27 -5.73 -4.11
C LEU A 348 -17.50 -6.34 -3.43
N SER A 349 -18.35 -6.99 -4.22
CA SER A 349 -19.61 -7.57 -3.77
C SER A 349 -19.45 -9.06 -3.47
N ALA A 350 -19.80 -9.45 -2.25
CA ALA A 350 -19.91 -10.86 -1.88
C ALA A 350 -20.98 -11.58 -2.71
N ASP A 351 -22.02 -10.86 -3.14
CA ASP A 351 -23.07 -11.44 -3.95
C ASP A 351 -22.58 -11.80 -5.36
N LEU A 352 -21.84 -10.89 -6.01
CA LEU A 352 -21.18 -11.17 -7.29
C LEU A 352 -20.21 -12.36 -7.16
N ALA A 353 -19.40 -12.39 -6.09
CA ALA A 353 -18.47 -13.50 -5.85
C ALA A 353 -19.19 -14.85 -5.69
N ARG A 354 -20.35 -14.89 -5.00
CA ARG A 354 -21.17 -16.11 -4.87
C ARG A 354 -21.74 -16.60 -6.21
N ARG A 355 -21.95 -15.70 -7.17
CA ARG A 355 -22.41 -16.00 -8.54
C ARG A 355 -21.25 -16.34 -9.49
N ASP A 356 -20.03 -16.52 -8.99
CA ASP A 356 -18.82 -16.74 -9.79
C ASP A 356 -18.55 -15.58 -10.78
N HIS A 357 -18.96 -14.37 -10.43
CA HIS A 357 -18.67 -13.17 -11.21
C HIS A 357 -17.36 -12.53 -10.73
N PHE A 358 -16.28 -12.74 -11.49
CA PHE A 358 -14.97 -12.16 -11.22
C PHE A 358 -14.45 -11.24 -12.35
N PRO A 359 -13.82 -10.10 -12.02
CA PRO A 359 -13.69 -9.52 -10.68
C PRO A 359 -15.06 -9.15 -10.09
N ALA A 360 -15.22 -9.32 -8.79
CA ALA A 360 -16.51 -9.11 -8.10
C ALA A 360 -16.83 -7.63 -7.86
N ILE A 361 -16.56 -6.77 -8.85
CA ILE A 361 -16.71 -5.31 -8.74
C ILE A 361 -18.17 -4.91 -8.94
N ASP A 362 -18.75 -4.30 -7.92
CA ASP A 362 -20.04 -3.63 -8.03
C ASP A 362 -19.82 -2.23 -8.59
N VAL A 363 -20.04 -2.08 -9.90
CA VAL A 363 -19.83 -0.82 -10.62
C VAL A 363 -20.84 0.27 -10.27
N LEU A 364 -22.01 -0.09 -9.71
CA LEU A 364 -23.03 0.87 -9.28
C LEU A 364 -22.72 1.41 -7.88
N ALA A 365 -22.16 0.57 -7.01
CA ALA A 365 -21.69 0.97 -5.69
C ALA A 365 -20.26 1.58 -5.69
N SER A 366 -19.56 1.53 -6.82
CA SER A 366 -18.20 2.08 -6.98
C SER A 366 -18.21 3.48 -7.60
N ARG A 367 -17.14 4.25 -7.36
CA ARG A 367 -16.99 5.60 -7.91
C ARG A 367 -15.53 6.01 -8.08
N SER A 368 -15.17 6.54 -9.24
CA SER A 368 -13.96 7.36 -9.44
C SER A 368 -14.36 8.83 -9.56
N ARG A 369 -13.87 9.71 -8.69
CA ARG A 369 -14.19 11.16 -8.76
C ARG A 369 -13.42 11.86 -9.88
N LEU A 370 -12.33 11.28 -10.37
CA LEU A 370 -11.47 11.88 -11.39
C LEU A 370 -11.72 11.37 -12.81
N MET A 371 -12.59 10.37 -12.99
CA MET A 371 -13.00 9.89 -14.32
C MET A 371 -13.48 11.03 -15.21
N GLU A 372 -14.20 12.02 -14.66
CA GLU A 372 -14.68 13.18 -15.43
C GLU A 372 -13.57 14.03 -16.03
N ALA A 373 -12.41 14.08 -15.36
CA ALA A 373 -11.25 14.87 -15.77
C ALA A 373 -10.40 14.15 -16.82
N VAL A 374 -10.32 12.81 -16.78
CA VAL A 374 -9.37 12.04 -17.61
C VAL A 374 -10.02 11.23 -18.73
N ALA A 375 -11.32 10.95 -18.66
CA ALA A 375 -12.02 10.22 -19.71
C ALA A 375 -12.65 11.16 -20.76
N SER A 376 -12.58 10.75 -22.03
CA SER A 376 -13.19 11.50 -23.13
C SER A 376 -14.70 11.62 -22.96
N LYS A 377 -15.32 12.63 -23.59
CA LYS A 377 -16.77 12.84 -23.53
C LYS A 377 -17.55 11.60 -24.00
N GLU A 378 -17.08 10.98 -25.08
CA GLU A 378 -17.69 9.78 -25.66
C GLU A 378 -17.58 8.57 -24.72
N HIS A 379 -16.38 8.32 -24.16
CA HIS A 379 -16.17 7.26 -23.17
C HIS A 379 -17.09 7.45 -21.96
N ARG A 380 -17.21 8.68 -21.44
CA ARG A 380 -18.12 8.99 -20.32
C ARG A 380 -19.60 8.76 -20.67
N GLN A 381 -20.01 9.05 -21.90
CA GLN A 381 -21.37 8.78 -22.37
C GLN A 381 -21.65 7.27 -22.41
N HIS A 382 -20.75 6.47 -22.98
CA HIS A 382 -20.87 5.01 -23.00
C HIS A 382 -20.92 4.43 -21.58
N ALA A 383 -20.05 4.90 -20.69
CA ALA A 383 -20.06 4.48 -19.29
C ALA A 383 -21.36 4.86 -18.57
N GLY A 384 -21.92 6.04 -18.86
CA GLY A 384 -23.20 6.47 -18.31
C GLY A 384 -24.37 5.59 -18.77
N GLN A 385 -24.42 5.26 -20.06
CA GLN A 385 -25.45 4.39 -20.64
C GLN A 385 -25.39 2.98 -20.06
N MET A 386 -24.19 2.38 -19.98
CA MET A 386 -24.03 1.04 -19.37
C MET A 386 -24.47 1.01 -17.90
N ARG A 387 -24.15 2.05 -17.11
CA ARG A 387 -24.62 2.16 -15.72
C ARG A 387 -26.14 2.34 -15.63
N ASP A 388 -26.76 3.14 -16.50
CA ASP A 388 -28.23 3.28 -16.55
C ASP A 388 -28.90 1.94 -16.85
N LEU A 389 -28.39 1.18 -17.82
CA LEU A 389 -28.91 -0.15 -18.15
C LEU A 389 -28.74 -1.15 -16.99
N LEU A 390 -27.58 -1.15 -16.30
CA LEU A 390 -27.37 -1.99 -15.12
C LEU A 390 -28.33 -1.65 -13.98
N ALA A 391 -28.50 -0.36 -13.67
CA ALA A 391 -29.41 0.09 -12.61
C ALA A 391 -30.86 -0.29 -12.92
N ARG A 392 -31.31 -0.05 -14.16
CA ARG A 392 -32.65 -0.44 -14.60
C ARG A 392 -32.88 -1.94 -14.51
N TYR A 393 -31.90 -2.75 -14.90
CA TYR A 393 -32.00 -4.19 -14.77
C TYR A 393 -32.15 -4.60 -13.30
N GLN A 394 -31.34 -4.03 -12.40
CA GLN A 394 -31.40 -4.29 -10.97
C GLN A 394 -32.76 -3.95 -10.37
N ASP A 395 -33.39 -2.85 -10.79
CA ASP A 395 -34.72 -2.43 -10.32
C ASP A 395 -35.83 -3.44 -10.66
N ILE A 396 -35.66 -4.25 -11.72
CA ILE A 396 -36.67 -5.20 -12.19
C ILE A 396 -36.23 -6.68 -12.10
N GLU A 397 -35.02 -6.98 -11.60
CA GLU A 397 -34.45 -8.34 -11.57
C GLU A 397 -35.42 -9.33 -10.91
N LEU A 398 -36.04 -8.93 -9.78
CA LEU A 398 -37.04 -9.76 -9.10
C LEU A 398 -38.26 -10.05 -9.97
N LEU A 399 -38.78 -9.05 -10.70
CA LEU A 399 -39.94 -9.21 -11.57
C LEU A 399 -39.66 -10.16 -12.73
N ILE A 400 -38.43 -10.13 -13.26
CA ILE A 400 -37.98 -11.10 -14.27
C ILE A 400 -37.95 -12.51 -13.66
N GLN A 401 -37.35 -12.67 -12.48
CA GLN A 401 -37.21 -13.97 -11.82
C GLN A 401 -38.55 -14.63 -11.47
N VAL A 402 -39.57 -13.83 -11.11
CA VAL A 402 -40.91 -14.36 -10.83
C VAL A 402 -41.80 -14.49 -12.08
N GLY A 403 -41.32 -14.06 -13.25
CA GLY A 403 -42.05 -14.17 -14.52
C GLY A 403 -43.11 -13.09 -14.76
N GLU A 404 -43.09 -12.00 -14.00
CA GLU A 404 -44.07 -10.90 -14.08
C GLU A 404 -43.64 -9.79 -15.06
N TYR A 405 -42.39 -9.80 -15.51
CA TYR A 405 -41.90 -8.88 -16.52
C TYR A 405 -42.52 -9.15 -17.91
N ARG A 406 -42.98 -8.10 -18.59
CA ARG A 406 -43.53 -8.14 -19.95
C ARG A 406 -42.85 -7.11 -20.85
N GLU A 407 -42.22 -7.60 -21.91
CA GLU A 407 -41.58 -6.76 -22.93
C GLU A 407 -42.60 -5.83 -23.61
N GLY A 408 -42.17 -4.62 -23.95
CA GLY A 408 -42.97 -3.60 -24.62
C GLY A 408 -43.62 -2.57 -23.69
N SER A 409 -43.45 -2.72 -22.37
CA SER A 409 -44.01 -1.80 -21.39
C SER A 409 -43.15 -0.53 -21.23
N ASP A 410 -41.83 -0.69 -21.24
CA ASP A 410 -40.86 0.43 -21.19
C ASP A 410 -39.64 0.07 -22.05
N ALA A 411 -39.45 0.82 -23.15
CA ALA A 411 -38.43 0.51 -24.14
C ALA A 411 -37.00 0.47 -23.58
N ARG A 412 -36.71 1.28 -22.55
CA ARG A 412 -35.40 1.32 -21.89
C ARG A 412 -35.19 0.13 -20.97
N THR A 413 -36.22 -0.28 -20.24
CA THR A 413 -36.20 -1.51 -19.44
C THR A 413 -36.03 -2.72 -20.35
N ASP A 414 -36.74 -2.75 -21.47
CA ASP A 414 -36.57 -3.80 -22.48
C ASP A 414 -35.13 -3.85 -23.02
N GLU A 415 -34.52 -2.69 -23.27
CA GLU A 415 -33.12 -2.60 -23.65
C GLU A 415 -32.18 -3.12 -22.56
N ALA A 416 -32.42 -2.76 -21.30
CA ALA A 416 -31.63 -3.24 -20.17
C ALA A 416 -31.67 -4.77 -20.07
N VAL A 417 -32.84 -5.38 -20.21
CA VAL A 417 -33.00 -6.84 -20.23
C VAL A 417 -32.25 -7.48 -21.40
N ARG A 418 -32.38 -6.92 -22.62
CA ARG A 418 -31.70 -7.46 -23.82
C ARG A 418 -30.18 -7.37 -23.73
N LYS A 419 -29.64 -6.27 -23.17
CA LYS A 419 -28.19 -6.02 -23.11
C LYS A 419 -27.52 -6.55 -21.85
N HIS A 420 -28.27 -6.96 -20.82
CA HIS A 420 -27.72 -7.35 -19.52
C HIS A 420 -26.64 -8.43 -19.60
N ALA A 421 -26.90 -9.54 -20.32
CA ALA A 421 -25.94 -10.64 -20.43
C ALA A 421 -24.62 -10.20 -21.10
N THR A 422 -24.70 -9.31 -22.10
CA THR A 422 -23.52 -8.75 -22.78
C THR A 422 -22.73 -7.82 -21.85
N ILE A 423 -23.43 -7.02 -21.04
CA ILE A 423 -22.79 -6.15 -20.04
C ILE A 423 -22.12 -7.01 -18.96
N GLU A 424 -22.77 -8.04 -18.42
CA GLU A 424 -22.14 -8.97 -17.48
C GLU A 424 -20.86 -9.62 -18.06
N ALA A 425 -20.93 -10.08 -19.31
CA ALA A 425 -19.77 -10.66 -19.98
C ALA A 425 -18.62 -9.66 -20.15
N PHE A 426 -18.94 -8.37 -20.34
CA PHE A 426 -17.93 -7.30 -20.37
C PHE A 426 -17.29 -7.09 -19.00
N LEU A 427 -18.07 -7.13 -17.92
CA LEU A 427 -17.61 -6.90 -16.55
C LEU A 427 -16.77 -8.08 -16.01
N ARG A 428 -17.09 -9.31 -16.41
CA ARG A 428 -16.30 -10.50 -16.07
C ARG A 428 -14.98 -10.48 -16.83
N GLN A 429 -13.89 -10.72 -16.13
CA GLN A 429 -12.54 -10.77 -16.71
C GLN A 429 -11.66 -11.77 -15.94
N PRO A 430 -11.03 -12.75 -16.62
CA PRO A 430 -10.03 -13.62 -16.00
C PRO A 430 -8.84 -12.82 -15.43
N SER A 431 -8.29 -13.26 -14.30
CA SER A 431 -7.19 -12.54 -13.61
C SER A 431 -5.88 -12.44 -14.40
N HIS A 432 -5.66 -13.32 -15.37
CA HIS A 432 -4.47 -13.33 -16.23
C HIS A 432 -4.69 -12.60 -17.57
N GLU A 433 -5.92 -12.15 -17.86
CA GLU A 433 -6.23 -11.36 -19.04
C GLU A 433 -6.13 -9.89 -18.67
N ALA A 434 -5.40 -9.10 -19.47
CA ALA A 434 -5.40 -7.65 -19.39
C ALA A 434 -6.03 -7.07 -20.65
N SER A 435 -6.89 -6.06 -20.49
CA SER A 435 -7.57 -5.37 -21.58
C SER A 435 -6.99 -3.97 -21.74
N ARG A 436 -6.51 -3.64 -22.95
CA ARG A 436 -6.05 -2.26 -23.24
C ARG A 436 -7.22 -1.29 -23.16
N LEU A 437 -6.93 -0.03 -22.82
CA LEU A 437 -7.97 1.01 -22.71
C LEU A 437 -8.75 1.20 -24.02
N GLU A 438 -8.05 1.24 -25.15
CA GLU A 438 -8.67 1.38 -26.49
C GLU A 438 -9.64 0.23 -26.81
N GLU A 439 -9.24 -1.00 -26.50
CA GLU A 439 -10.09 -2.18 -26.70
C GLU A 439 -11.31 -2.14 -25.77
N THR A 440 -11.11 -1.74 -24.52
CA THR A 440 -12.18 -1.56 -23.55
C THR A 440 -13.21 -0.55 -24.06
N GLN A 441 -12.76 0.61 -24.55
CA GLN A 441 -13.62 1.65 -25.12
C GLN A 441 -14.37 1.17 -26.38
N ARG A 442 -13.70 0.43 -27.27
CA ARG A 442 -14.33 -0.17 -28.45
C ARG A 442 -15.45 -1.13 -28.07
N ARG A 443 -15.19 -2.07 -27.14
CA ARG A 443 -16.21 -3.02 -26.65
C ARG A 443 -17.38 -2.30 -25.98
N MET A 444 -17.12 -1.22 -25.22
CA MET A 444 -18.20 -0.40 -24.66
C MET A 444 -19.07 0.22 -25.74
N SER A 445 -18.47 0.78 -26.79
CA SER A 445 -19.19 1.36 -27.94
C SER A 445 -20.09 0.32 -28.62
N GLU A 446 -19.60 -0.90 -28.80
CA GLU A 446 -20.36 -2.00 -29.42
C GLU A 446 -21.57 -2.44 -28.57
N ILE A 447 -21.47 -2.35 -27.24
CA ILE A 447 -22.56 -2.71 -26.32
C ILE A 447 -23.65 -1.65 -26.31
N VAL A 448 -23.28 -0.37 -26.36
CA VAL A 448 -24.25 0.73 -26.27
C VAL A 448 -24.88 1.10 -27.61
N SER A 449 -24.23 0.77 -28.73
CA SER A 449 -24.83 0.81 -30.06
C SER A 449 -26.00 -0.17 -30.17
#